data_AF-A0A9E5BX59-F1
#
_entry.id   AF-A0A9E5BX59-F1
#
_cell.length_a   1.000
_cell.length_b   1.000
_cell.length_c   1.000
_cell.angle_alpha   90.00
_cell.angle_beta   90.00
_cell.angle_gamma   90.00
#
_symmetry.space_group_name_H-M   'P 1'
#
loop_
_entity.id
_entity.type
_entity.pdbx_description
1 polymer ?
#
loop_
_entity_poly.entity_id
_entity_poly.type
_entity_poly.pdbx_seq_one_letter_code
_entity_poly.pdbx_strand_id
1 'polypeptide(L)' 'MLEAGIIEESGDRPDPEMDDDRRRYYRLTTQGRQVAIAEANRLQRQVHQAREKNLLLKLVG' A
#
# COMPACT_ATOMS: atom_id res chain seq x y z
N MET A 1 -5.98 -5.93 8.88
CA MET A 1 -4.88 -4.93 8.86
C MET A 1 -4.81 -4.17 10.18
N LEU A 2 -5.92 -3.60 10.67
CA LEU A 2 -5.99 -2.95 11.99
C LEU A 2 -5.72 -3.96 13.12
N GLU A 3 -6.45 -5.07 13.14
CA GLU A 3 -6.23 -6.19 14.09
C GLU A 3 -4.82 -6.79 13.99
N ALA A 4 -4.23 -6.74 12.80
CA ALA A 4 -2.86 -7.20 12.55
C ALA A 4 -1.79 -6.17 12.94
N GLY A 5 -2.17 -4.99 13.45
CA GLY A 5 -1.25 -3.95 13.92
C GLY A 5 -0.48 -3.21 12.82
N ILE A 6 -0.83 -3.40 11.54
CA ILE A 6 -0.10 -2.80 10.41
C ILE A 6 -0.69 -1.47 9.92
N ILE A 7 -1.88 -1.11 10.39
CA ILE A 7 -2.46 0.23 10.21
C ILE A 7 -3.03 0.70 11.54
N GLU A 8 -3.20 2.00 11.67
CA GLU A 8 -3.87 2.66 12.79
C GLU A 8 -4.76 3.80 12.25
N GLU A 9 -5.80 4.18 12.98
CA GLU A 9 -6.66 5.30 12.59
C GLU A 9 -5.86 6.60 12.58
N SER A 10 -6.00 7.37 11.51
CA SER A 10 -5.37 8.68 11.39
C SER A 10 -6.20 9.68 12.21
N GLY A 11 -5.56 10.37 13.15
CA GLY A 11 -6.20 11.43 13.94
C GLY A 11 -6.51 12.68 13.12
N ASP A 12 -5.93 12.81 11.93
CA ASP A 12 -6.19 13.91 11.01
C ASP A 12 -7.54 13.68 10.32
N ARG A 13 -8.57 14.39 10.81
CA ARG A 13 -9.82 14.57 10.06
C ARG A 13 -9.59 15.66 9.02
N PRO A 14 -9.87 15.43 7.73
CA PRO A 14 -9.92 16.50 6.76
C PRO A 14 -11.01 17.50 7.10
N ASP A 15 -10.97 18.66 6.43
CA ASP A 15 -11.88 19.79 6.60
C ASP A 15 -13.35 19.35 6.84
N PRO A 16 -14.02 19.82 7.90
CA PRO A 16 -15.40 19.46 8.24
C PRO A 16 -16.41 19.57 7.09
N GLU A 17 -16.17 20.43 6.10
CA GLU A 17 -17.04 20.59 4.92
C GLU A 17 -17.00 19.38 3.95
N MET A 18 -15.99 18.51 4.08
CA MET A 18 -15.83 17.26 3.33
C MET A 18 -16.07 16.00 4.20
N ASP A 19 -16.49 16.20 5.45
CA ASP A 19 -16.62 15.17 6.47
C ASP A 19 -17.91 14.38 6.25
N ASP A 20 -17.76 13.22 5.60
CA ASP A 20 -18.76 12.16 5.62
C ASP A 20 -18.45 11.29 6.84
N ASP A 21 -19.35 11.28 7.84
CA ASP A 21 -19.26 10.54 9.10
C ASP A 21 -18.91 9.04 8.94
N ARG A 22 -19.05 8.49 7.74
CA ARG A 22 -18.74 7.09 7.43
C ARG A 22 -17.27 6.86 7.06
N ARG A 23 -16.48 7.89 6.75
CA ARG A 23 -15.10 7.76 6.27
C ARG A 23 -14.12 7.68 7.42
N ARG A 24 -13.47 6.52 7.57
CA ARG A 24 -12.34 6.33 8.50
C ARG A 24 -11.03 6.44 7.74
N TYR A 25 -10.14 7.32 8.19
CA TYR A 25 -8.80 7.45 7.67
C TYR A 25 -7.84 6.56 8.45
N TYR A 26 -6.88 5.96 7.75
CA TYR A 26 -5.87 5.09 8.34
C TYR A 26 -4.50 5.48 7.82
N ARG A 27 -3.49 5.32 8.67
CA ARG A 27 -2.07 5.42 8.30
C ARG A 27 -1.35 4.11 8.63
N LEU A 28 -0.24 3.86 7.93
CA LEU A 28 0.62 2.73 8.26
C LEU A 28 1.28 2.96 9.62
N THR A 29 1.31 1.93 10.44
CA THR A 29 2.18 1.89 11.62
C THR A 29 3.64 1.68 11.17
N THR A 30 4.61 1.81 12.09
CA THR A 30 6.01 1.45 11.80
C THR A 30 6.14 0.00 11.31
N GLN A 31 5.43 -0.94 11.95
CA GLN A 31 5.38 -2.33 11.53
C GLN A 31 4.74 -2.47 10.14
N GLY A 32 3.64 -1.77 9.90
CA GLY A 32 2.98 -1.78 8.60
C GLY A 32 3.86 -1.24 7.47
N ARG A 33 4.65 -0.20 7.75
CA ARG A 33 5.63 0.32 6.80
C ARG A 33 6.70 -0.72 6.45
N GLN A 34 7.19 -1.47 7.44
CA GLN A 34 8.14 -2.56 7.19
C GLN A 34 7.52 -3.67 6.34
N VAL A 35 6.27 -4.05 6.62
CA VAL A 35 5.52 -5.04 5.82
C VAL A 35 5.34 -4.54 4.39
N ALA A 36 4.94 -3.28 4.19
CA ALA A 36 4.77 -2.69 2.87
C ALA A 36 6.08 -2.67 2.06
N ILE A 37 7.22 -2.37 2.70
CA ILE A 37 8.54 -2.44 2.06
C ILE A 37 8.87 -3.89 1.65
N ALA A 38 8.63 -4.86 2.53
CA ALA A 38 8.87 -6.27 2.22
C ALA A 38 8.01 -6.73 1.02
N GLU A 39 6.76 -6.29 0.97
CA GLU A 39 5.84 -6.59 -0.12
C GLU A 39 6.26 -5.94 -1.43
N ALA A 40 6.66 -4.67 -1.42
CA ALA A 40 7.16 -3.98 -2.59
C ALA A 40 8.40 -4.69 -3.18
N ASN A 41 9.34 -5.12 -2.31
CA ASN A 41 10.50 -5.90 -2.73
C ASN A 41 10.10 -7.26 -3.32
N ARG A 42 9.05 -7.91 -2.79
CA ARG A 42 8.51 -9.17 -3.34
C ARG A 42 7.93 -8.96 -4.74
N LEU A 43 7.12 -7.92 -4.91
CA LEU A 43 6.57 -7.53 -6.21
C LEU A 43 7.67 -7.24 -7.22
N GLN A 44 8.72 -6.49 -6.82
CA GLN A 44 9.87 -6.23 -7.69
C GLN A 44 10.53 -7.52 -8.19
N ARG A 45 10.73 -8.51 -7.31
CA ARG A 45 11.30 -9.82 -7.69
C ARG A 45 10.39 -10.57 -8.66
N GLN A 46 9.08 -10.57 -8.43
CA GLN A 46 8.11 -11.21 -9.32
C GLN A 46 8.11 -10.56 -10.71
N VAL A 47 8.11 -9.22 -10.77
CA VAL A 47 8.20 -8.47 -12.02
C VAL A 47 9.50 -8.77 -12.75
N HIS A 48 10.63 -8.84 -12.02
CA HIS A 48 11.91 -9.22 -12.60
C HIS A 48 11.86 -10.62 -13.24
N GLN A 49 11.36 -11.63 -12.53
CA GLN A 49 11.18 -12.98 -13.07
C GLN A 49 10.25 -13.02 -14.29
N ALA A 50 9.17 -12.23 -14.28
CA ALA A 50 8.26 -12.13 -15.41
C ALA A 50 8.95 -11.54 -16.65
N ARG A 51 9.84 -10.56 -16.48
CA ARG A 51 10.67 -10.00 -17.57
C ARG A 51 11.65 -11.03 -18.11
N GLU A 52 12.36 -11.76 -17.26
CA GLU A 52 13.29 -12.82 -17.68
C GLU A 52 12.60 -13.91 -18.50
N LYS A 53 11.35 -14.21 -18.18
CA LYS A 53 10.52 -15.18 -18.91
C LYS A 53 9.78 -14.59 -20.12
N ASN A 54 10.04 -13.34 -20.49
CA ASN A 54 9.35 -12.61 -21.57
C ASN A 54 7.81 -12.61 -21.42
N LEU A 55 7.31 -12.63 -20.17
CA LEU A 55 5.86 -12.63 -19.87
C LEU A 55 5.26 -11.22 -19.82
N LEU A 56 6.09 -10.19 -19.73
CA LEU A 56 5.66 -8.79 -19.81
C LEU A 56 5.97 -8.26 -21.20
N LEU A 57 4.92 -7.91 -21.96
CA LEU A 57 5.05 -7.20 -23.22
C LEU A 57 5.71 -5.84 -22.95
N LYS A 58 6.63 -5.43 -23.82
CA LYS A 58 7.15 -4.05 -23.77
C LYS A 58 5.96 -3.12 -23.98
N LEU A 59 5.66 -2.28 -22.99
CA LEU A 59 4.77 -1.14 -23.20
C LEU A 59 5.44 -0.28 -24.27
N VAL A 60 4.81 -0.20 -25.44
CA VAL A 60 5.21 0.74 -26.48
C VAL A 60 4.93 2.12 -25.89
N GLY A 61 6.00 2.87 -25.61
CA GLY A 61 5.95 4.28 -25.25
C GLY A 61 5.94 5.15 -26.49
#